data_AF-A0A6B2DL11-F1
#
_entry.id   AF-A0A6B2DL11-F1
#
_cell.length_a   1.000
_cell.length_b   1.000
_cell.length_c   1.000
_cell.angle_alpha   90.00
_cell.angle_beta   90.00
_cell.angle_gamma   90.00
#
_symmetry.space_group_name_H-M   'P 1'
#
loop_
_entity.id
_entity.type
_entity.pdbx_description
1 polymer ?
#
loop_
_entity_poly.entity_id
_entity_poly.type
_entity_poly.pdbx_seq_one_letter_code
_entity_poly.pdbx_strand_id
1 'polypeptide(L)' 'MRITAGDVAALERGVALLGSGGGGDTVTAAVLLRRLLADGGALEVSPVAELAPAARVVPV' A
#
# COMPACT_ATOMS: atom_id res chain seq x y z
N MET A 1 -7.54 5.11 8.00
CA MET A 1 -6.67 4.03 8.52
C MET A 1 -5.25 4.33 8.09
N ARG A 2 -4.23 4.07 8.90
CA ARG A 2 -2.84 4.39 8.55
C ARG A 2 -2.00 3.13 8.42
N ILE A 3 -1.20 3.02 7.36
CA ILE A 3 -0.19 1.97 7.21
C ILE A 3 1.12 2.48 7.81
N THR A 4 1.71 1.67 8.68
CA THR A 4 2.97 1.96 9.38
C THR A 4 4.07 0.97 8.97
N ALA A 5 5.30 1.22 9.42
CA ALA A 5 6.42 0.32 9.15
C ALA A 5 6.20 -1.10 9.69
N GLY A 6 5.45 -1.24 10.80
CA GLY A 6 5.11 -2.54 11.39
C GLY A 6 4.19 -3.39 10.51
N ASP A 7 3.42 -2.74 9.62
CA ASP A 7 2.44 -3.41 8.78
C ASP A 7 3.04 -3.96 7.49
N VAL A 8 4.21 -3.47 7.08
CA VAL A 8 4.80 -3.78 5.76
C VAL A 8 5.01 -5.27 5.55
N ALA A 9 5.46 -6.00 6.58
CA ALA A 9 5.67 -7.44 6.46
C ALA A 9 4.35 -8.21 6.27
N ALA A 10 3.26 -7.75 6.90
CA ALA A 10 1.94 -8.36 6.70
C ALA A 10 1.40 -8.02 5.31
N LEU A 11 1.57 -6.78 4.86
CA LEU A 11 1.15 -6.32 3.54
C LEU A 11 1.86 -7.10 2.43
N GLU A 12 3.19 -7.24 2.50
CA GLU A 12 4.01 -8.01 1.55
C GLU A 12 3.48 -9.43 1.34
N ARG A 13 3.19 -10.16 2.44
CA ARG A 13 2.64 -11.52 2.36
C ARG A 13 1.23 -11.55 1.78
N GLY A 14 0.39 -10.59 2.18
CA GLY A 14 -0.99 -10.50 1.70
C GLY A 14 -1.06 -10.25 0.20
N VAL A 15 -0.27 -9.30 -0.31
CA VAL A 15 -0.25 -9.01 -1.75
C VAL A 15 0.38 -10.13 -2.56
N ALA A 16 1.40 -10.82 -2.03
CA ALA A 16 1.97 -12.01 -2.68
C ALA A 16 0.92 -13.13 -2.85
N LEU A 17 0.12 -13.38 -1.81
CA LEU A 17 -0.94 -14.39 -1.84
C LEU A 17 -2.07 -14.00 -2.80
N LEU A 18 -2.53 -12.75 -2.75
CA LEU A 18 -3.67 -12.26 -3.52
C LEU A 18 -3.32 -11.97 -5.00
N GLY A 19 -2.04 -11.78 -5.32
CA GLY A 19 -1.55 -11.52 -6.66
C GLY A 19 -1.65 -12.72 -7.62
N SER A 20 -2.02 -13.91 -7.15
CA SER A 20 -2.17 -15.13 -7.97
C SER A 20 -0.92 -15.50 -8.78
N GLY A 21 0.27 -15.16 -8.26
CA GLY A 21 1.56 -15.35 -8.94
C GLY A 21 2.01 -14.18 -9.83
N GLY A 22 1.22 -13.11 -9.94
CA GLY A 22 1.56 -11.84 -10.57
C GLY A 22 1.61 -10.68 -9.57
N GLY A 23 1.43 -9.44 -10.06
CA GLY A 23 1.40 -8.23 -9.21
C GLY A 23 2.76 -7.58 -8.93
N GLY A 24 3.85 -8.19 -9.42
CA GLY A 24 5.21 -7.66 -9.33
C GLY A 24 6.06 -8.31 -8.22
N ASP A 25 7.29 -7.82 -8.07
CA ASP A 25 8.20 -8.28 -7.02
C ASP A 25 7.85 -7.67 -5.67
N THR A 26 7.28 -8.48 -4.78
CA THR A 26 6.80 -8.04 -3.47
C THR A 26 7.93 -7.68 -2.52
N VAL A 27 9.13 -8.25 -2.69
CA VAL A 27 10.29 -7.95 -1.84
C VAL A 27 10.77 -6.53 -2.13
N THR A 28 10.95 -6.19 -3.42
CA THR A 28 11.29 -4.83 -3.83
C THR A 28 10.22 -3.83 -3.39
N ALA A 29 8.94 -4.15 -3.57
CA ALA A 29 7.85 -3.30 -3.11
C ALA A 29 7.92 -3.02 -1.60
N ALA A 30 8.21 -4.04 -0.79
CA ALA A 30 8.36 -3.89 0.66
C ALA A 30 9.59 -3.05 1.05
N VAL A 31 10.71 -3.16 0.33
CA VAL A 31 11.90 -2.31 0.53
C VAL A 31 11.56 -0.84 0.25
N LEU A 32 10.93 -0.56 -0.89
CA LEU A 32 10.53 0.80 -1.27
C LEU A 32 9.54 1.40 -0.26
N LEU A 33 8.57 0.61 0.19
CA LEU A 33 7.57 1.05 1.16
C LEU A 33 8.20 1.37 2.53
N ARG A 34 9.12 0.53 3.02
CA ARG A 34 9.87 0.81 4.27
C ARG A 34 10.67 2.09 4.15
N ARG A 35 11.32 2.32 3.00
CA ARG A 35 12.09 3.54 2.75
C ARG A 35 11.21 4.78 2.76
N LEU A 36 10.07 4.76 2.06
CA LEU A 36 9.10 5.86 2.05
C LEU A 36 8.64 6.21 3.47
N LEU A 37 8.30 5.21 4.28
CA LEU A 37 7.84 5.40 5.65
C LEU A 37 8.98 5.93 6.56
N ALA A 38 10.21 5.44 6.39
CA ALA A 38 11.37 5.91 7.14
C ALA A 38 11.73 7.37 6.82
N ASP A 39 11.48 7.81 5.59
CA ASP A 39 11.70 9.20 5.15
C ASP A 39 10.54 10.14 5.57
N GLY A 40 9.63 9.67 6.43
CA GLY A 40 8.51 10.45 6.97
C GLY A 40 7.27 10.47 6.09
N GLY A 41 7.23 9.65 5.04
CA GLY A 41 6.04 9.46 4.20
C GLY A 41 4.86 8.94 5.03
N ALA A 42 3.68 9.50 4.79
CA ALA A 42 2.44 9.06 5.41
C ALA A 42 1.58 8.29 4.40
N LEU A 43 1.17 7.07 4.76
CA LEU A 43 0.20 6.29 3.99
C LEU A 43 -1.13 6.24 4.73
N GLU A 44 -2.03 7.12 4.29
CA GLU A 44 -3.43 7.11 4.72
C GLU A 44 -4.27 6.30 3.73
N VAL A 45 -5.05 5.39 4.28
CA VAL A 45 -6.01 4.55 3.56
C VAL A 45 -7.41 4.99 3.99
N SER A 46 -8.20 5.42 3.01
CA SER A 46 -9.59 5.84 3.19
C SER A 46 -10.52 4.85 2.47
N PRO A 47 -11.63 4.41 3.11
CA PRO A 47 -12.69 3.68 2.43
C PRO A 47 -13.20 4.44 1.21
N VAL A 48 -13.53 3.71 0.13
CA VAL A 48 -14.10 4.31 -1.09
C VAL A 48 -15.39 5.08 -0.81
N ALA A 49 -16.19 4.64 0.17
CA ALA A 49 -17.44 5.30 0.57
C ALA A 49 -17.23 6.69 1.18
N GLU A 50 -16.03 7.02 1.63
CA GLU A 50 -15.69 8.34 2.19
C GLU A 50 -15.21 9.33 1.10
N LEU A 51 -15.06 8.87 -0.14
CA LEU A 51 -14.69 9.75 -1.25
C LEU A 51 -15.84 10.67 -1.62
N ALA A 52 -15.53 11.94 -1.90
CA ALA A 52 -16.51 12.87 -2.45
C ALA A 52 -17.06 12.32 -3.78
N PRO A 53 -18.34 12.54 -4.13
CA PRO A 53 -18.91 12.04 -5.39
C PRO A 53 -18.18 12.51 -6.65
N ALA A 54 -17.52 13.68 -6.58
CA ALA A 54 -16.73 14.24 -7.66
C ALA A 54 -15.23 13.90 -7.58
N ALA A 55 -14.81 13.04 -6.65
CA ALA A 55 -13.42 12.66 -6.51
C ALA A 55 -12.92 11.92 -7.76
N ARG A 56 -11.77 12.35 -8.29
CA ARG A 56 -11.12 11.67 -9.40
C ARG A 56 -10.22 10.55 -8.87
N VAL A 57 -10.52 9.31 -9.25
CA VAL A 57 -9.67 8.15 -8.97
C VAL A 57 -8.68 7.97 -10.12
N VAL A 58 -7.39 7.94 -9.81
CA VAL A 58 -6.31 7.74 -10.79
C VAL A 58 -5.50 6.51 -10.36
N PRO A 59 -5.42 5.46 -11.19
CA PRO A 59 -4.51 4.35 -10.92
C PRO A 59 -3.07 4.80 -11.13
N VAL A 60 -2.19 4.47 -10.18
CA VAL A 60 -0.74 4.78 -10.20
C VAL A 60 0.08 3.51 -10.22
#